data_AF-A0A949Z0E6-F1
#
_entry.id   AF-A0A949Z0E6-F1
#
_cell.length_a   1.000
_cell.length_b   1.000
_cell.length_c   1.000
_cell.angle_alpha   90.00
_cell.angle_beta   90.00
_cell.angle_gamma   90.00
#
_symmetry.space_group_name_H-M   'P 1'
#
loop_
_entity.id
_entity.type
_entity.pdbx_description
1 polymer ?
#
loop_
_entity_poly.entity_id
_entity_poly.type
_entity_poly.pdbx_seq_one_letter_code
_entity_poly.pdbx_strand_id
1 'polypeptide(L)'
;MPFRSPKITKSEAIAPSSAISAPAVAWAPEIEGTSQPAFYQTGLFRLLLVWASLLAFFYIGSCGYPRLLDQIDGQYAGAAREMISRNDWLVPTQNSIPRLRKPPLAYWMEILSLRSFGQNEFAARLPVCLATFAWFIATAGLAYECTRDKLTSLASSLILATFFGTFQFCHLIMPEPAFGFLTTFNFWLLVRLSRKIPDMPERGSFGNRRTGDLANELGSEALKPSIALELILVWVSMAAAVLCKGAHGLLLPLGVLLVAAIF
;
A
#
# COMPACT_ATOMS: atom_id res chain seq x y z
N MET A 1 -24.21 82.28 20.14
CA MET A 1 -23.84 80.84 20.16
C MET A 1 -22.63 80.68 19.25
N PRO A 2 -21.57 79.91 19.59
CA PRO A 2 -21.52 78.81 20.53
C PRO A 2 -20.56 78.99 21.73
N PHE A 3 -20.65 78.02 22.64
CA PHE A 3 -20.14 77.92 24.00
C PHE A 3 -18.74 77.26 24.03
N ARG A 4 -17.90 77.57 25.04
CA ARG A 4 -16.53 77.05 25.18
C ARG A 4 -16.43 76.04 26.34
N SER A 5 -15.51 75.08 26.16
CA SER A 5 -14.85 74.16 27.13
C SER A 5 -15.47 72.76 27.29
N PRO A 6 -14.71 71.72 27.77
CA PRO A 6 -13.31 71.70 28.20
C PRO A 6 -12.43 70.53 27.67
N LYS A 7 -11.11 70.63 27.85
CA LYS A 7 -10.11 69.54 27.73
C LYS A 7 -10.12 68.69 29.00
N ILE A 8 -10.05 67.34 28.94
CA ILE A 8 -9.28 66.43 29.86
C ILE A 8 -9.00 65.06 29.17
N THR A 9 -7.69 64.80 28.99
CA THR A 9 -6.81 63.60 28.91
C THR A 9 -7.23 62.13 28.62
N LYS A 10 -6.28 61.48 27.91
CA LYS A 10 -5.81 60.06 27.89
C LYS A 10 -6.61 59.01 27.10
N SER A 11 -6.04 58.57 25.98
CA SER A 11 -6.20 57.20 25.46
C SER A 11 -4.87 56.77 24.86
N GLU A 12 -4.32 55.71 25.44
CA GLU A 12 -3.09 55.03 25.05
C GLU A 12 -3.22 54.47 23.64
N ALA A 13 -2.20 54.69 22.82
CA ALA A 13 -2.07 54.06 21.52
C ALA A 13 -1.91 52.55 21.71
N ILE A 14 -2.83 51.82 21.09
CA ILE A 14 -2.97 50.36 21.09
C ILE A 14 -1.73 49.72 20.44
N ALA A 15 -1.05 48.86 21.21
CA ALA A 15 0.02 47.98 20.74
C ALA A 15 -0.53 46.88 19.81
N PRO A 16 0.28 46.33 18.87
CA PRO A 16 -0.18 45.36 17.89
C PRO A 16 -0.59 44.04 18.55
N SER A 17 -1.80 43.59 18.19
CA SER A 17 -2.40 42.26 18.35
C SER A 17 -1.40 41.16 18.69
N SER A 18 -1.31 40.81 19.97
CA SER A 18 -0.71 39.55 20.42
C SER A 18 -1.47 38.39 19.77
N ALA A 19 -0.70 37.46 19.17
CA ALA A 19 -1.18 36.18 18.72
C ALA A 19 -2.07 35.54 19.80
N ILE A 20 -3.28 35.15 19.43
CA ILE A 20 -4.13 34.29 20.25
C ILE A 20 -3.40 32.94 20.31
N SER A 21 -2.56 32.76 21.32
CA SER A 21 -2.07 31.44 21.71
C SER A 21 -3.31 30.64 22.12
N ALA A 22 -3.65 29.62 21.34
CA ALA A 22 -4.67 28.65 21.75
C ALA A 22 -4.32 28.15 23.16
N PRO A 23 -5.27 28.18 24.12
CA PRO A 23 -4.99 27.70 25.46
C PRO A 23 -4.60 26.22 25.38
N ALA A 24 -3.40 25.90 25.87
CA ALA A 24 -2.95 24.53 26.05
C ALA A 24 -4.03 23.78 26.85
N VAL A 25 -4.52 22.69 26.26
CA VAL A 25 -5.58 21.86 26.83
C VAL A 25 -5.03 21.20 28.10
N ALA A 26 -5.31 21.80 29.26
CA ALA A 26 -4.79 21.43 30.57
C ALA A 26 -5.33 20.09 31.14
N TRP A 27 -6.14 19.34 30.39
CA TRP A 27 -6.68 18.05 30.81
C TRP A 27 -6.08 16.85 30.08
N ALA A 28 -5.24 17.05 29.05
CA ALA A 28 -4.56 15.93 28.41
C ALA A 28 -3.53 15.37 29.41
N PRO A 29 -3.69 14.14 29.92
CA PRO A 29 -2.66 13.55 30.75
C PRO A 29 -1.37 13.52 29.94
N GLU A 30 -0.30 14.05 30.53
CA GLU A 30 1.04 13.91 30.03
C GLU A 30 1.31 12.40 29.98
N ILE A 31 1.23 11.81 28.78
CA ILE A 31 1.49 10.38 28.60
C ILE A 31 2.99 10.22 28.80
N GLU A 32 3.40 10.01 30.05
CA GLU A 32 4.72 9.52 30.38
C GLU A 32 4.99 8.33 29.46
N GLY A 33 6.03 8.47 28.63
CA GLY A 33 6.50 7.41 27.74
C GLY A 33 6.98 6.23 28.59
N THR A 34 6.04 5.41 29.05
CA THR A 34 6.29 4.13 29.70
C THR A 34 6.92 3.24 28.64
N SER A 35 8.25 3.29 28.56
CA SER A 35 9.04 2.35 27.79
C SER A 35 8.80 0.96 28.38
N GLN A 36 7.83 0.26 27.80
CA GLN A 36 7.47 -1.11 28.18
C GLN A 36 8.74 -1.96 28.20
N PRO A 37 8.96 -2.80 29.23
CA PRO A 37 10.18 -3.58 29.36
C PRO A 37 10.36 -4.49 28.13
N ALA A 38 11.59 -4.56 27.60
CA ALA A 38 11.94 -5.31 26.39
C ALA A 38 11.51 -6.80 26.42
N PHE A 39 11.37 -7.37 27.61
CA PHE A 39 10.84 -8.71 27.84
C PHE A 39 9.39 -8.86 27.34
N TYR A 40 8.52 -7.89 27.62
CA TYR A 40 7.12 -7.90 27.16
C TYR A 40 7.03 -7.83 25.64
N GLN A 41 7.87 -6.99 25.02
CA GLN A 41 7.91 -6.87 23.56
C GLN A 41 8.38 -8.16 22.89
N THR A 42 9.35 -8.87 23.47
CA THR A 42 9.85 -10.13 22.92
C THR A 42 8.82 -11.25 23.05
N GLY A 43 8.12 -11.34 24.20
CA GLY A 43 7.04 -12.30 24.41
C GLY A 43 5.85 -12.04 23.49
N LEU A 44 5.41 -10.79 23.40
CA LEU A 44 4.30 -10.38 22.53
C LEU A 44 4.64 -10.64 21.05
N PHE A 45 5.85 -10.30 20.60
CA PHE A 45 6.27 -10.58 19.23
C PHE A 45 6.22 -12.07 18.88
N ARG A 46 6.69 -12.95 19.77
CA ARG A 46 6.59 -14.41 19.59
C ARG A 46 5.14 -14.88 19.54
N LEU A 47 4.28 -14.35 20.42
CA LEU A 47 2.87 -14.66 20.42
C LEU A 47 2.20 -14.25 19.09
N LEU A 48 2.50 -13.06 18.59
CA LEU A 48 1.99 -12.58 17.30
C LEU A 48 2.48 -13.46 16.14
N LEU A 49 3.72 -13.97 16.18
CA LEU A 49 4.21 -14.93 15.18
C LEU A 49 3.45 -16.26 15.22
N VAL A 50 3.13 -16.77 16.42
CA VAL A 50 2.30 -17.97 16.56
C VAL A 50 0.92 -17.71 15.97
N TRP A 51 0.28 -16.59 16.29
CA TRP A 51 -1.00 -16.21 15.69
C TRP A 51 -0.93 -16.08 14.16
N ALA A 52 0.12 -15.45 13.64
CA ALA A 52 0.35 -15.34 12.20
C ALA A 52 0.47 -16.72 11.53
N SER A 53 1.18 -17.66 12.17
CA SER A 53 1.31 -19.03 11.66
C SER A 53 -0.01 -19.80 11.68
N LEU A 54 -0.81 -19.65 12.74
CA LEU A 54 -2.13 -20.28 12.86
C LEU A 54 -3.12 -19.72 11.84
N LEU A 55 -3.12 -18.40 11.63
CA LEU A 55 -3.89 -17.74 10.58
C LEU A 55 -3.45 -18.23 9.21
N ALA A 56 -2.13 -18.30 8.95
CA ALA A 56 -1.64 -18.80 7.68
C ALA A 56 -2.08 -20.25 7.40
N PHE A 57 -2.00 -21.11 8.41
CA PHE A 57 -2.49 -22.47 8.33
C PHE A 57 -4.01 -22.52 8.06
N PHE A 58 -4.79 -21.67 8.73
CA PHE A 58 -6.23 -21.59 8.53
C PHE A 58 -6.58 -21.16 7.10
N TYR A 59 -5.97 -20.09 6.59
CA TYR A 59 -6.18 -19.58 5.23
C TYR A 59 -5.81 -20.61 4.15
N ILE A 60 -4.68 -21.31 4.29
CA ILE A 60 -4.26 -22.34 3.33
C ILE A 60 -5.17 -23.57 3.44
N GLY A 61 -5.49 -24.01 4.66
CA GLY A 61 -6.35 -25.16 4.92
C GLY A 61 -7.78 -24.95 4.40
N SER A 62 -8.27 -23.71 4.42
CA SER A 62 -9.60 -23.37 3.91
C SER A 62 -9.63 -23.13 2.40
N CYS A 63 -8.51 -23.02 1.68
CA CYS A 63 -8.52 -22.75 0.24
C CYS A 63 -9.27 -23.80 -0.61
N GLY A 64 -9.33 -25.06 -0.16
CA GLY A 64 -10.07 -26.11 -0.86
C GLY A 64 -11.59 -26.07 -0.63
N TYR A 65 -12.09 -25.22 0.27
CA TYR A 65 -13.48 -25.23 0.72
C TYR A 65 -14.04 -23.80 0.86
N PRO A 66 -15.30 -23.52 0.53
CA PRO A 66 -16.32 -24.38 -0.07
C PRO A 66 -16.08 -24.61 -1.57
N ARG A 67 -16.91 -25.47 -2.19
CA ARG A 67 -16.95 -25.64 -3.66
C ARG A 67 -17.15 -24.29 -4.36
N LEU A 68 -16.73 -24.16 -5.61
CA LEU A 68 -17.02 -22.98 -6.44
C LEU A 68 -18.53 -22.92 -6.70
N LEU A 69 -19.27 -22.36 -5.76
CA LEU A 69 -20.72 -22.19 -5.84
C LEU A 69 -21.09 -20.74 -6.20
N ASP A 70 -20.13 -19.82 -6.14
CA ASP A 70 -20.36 -18.43 -6.49
C ASP A 70 -20.30 -18.22 -8.02
N GLN A 71 -21.16 -17.33 -8.51
CA GLN A 71 -21.25 -17.00 -9.93
C GLN A 71 -19.94 -16.40 -10.44
N ILE A 72 -19.21 -15.67 -9.58
CA ILE A 72 -17.97 -15.00 -9.94
C ILE A 72 -16.83 -16.02 -10.05
N ASP A 73 -16.69 -16.91 -9.07
CA ASP A 73 -15.73 -18.02 -9.08
C ASP A 73 -15.87 -18.87 -10.35
N GLY A 74 -17.10 -19.27 -10.69
CA GLY A 74 -17.36 -20.05 -11.89
C GLY A 74 -17.04 -19.33 -13.20
N GLN A 75 -17.13 -17.98 -13.23
CA GLN A 75 -16.78 -17.19 -14.41
C GLN A 75 -15.26 -17.13 -14.63
N TYR A 76 -14.46 -16.94 -13.59
CA TYR A 76 -13.00 -16.90 -13.72
C TYR A 76 -12.42 -18.29 -13.99
N ALA A 77 -12.79 -19.27 -13.17
CA ALA A 77 -12.31 -20.64 -13.32
C ALA A 77 -12.77 -21.28 -14.62
N GLY A 78 -14.01 -21.05 -15.04
CA GLY A 78 -14.49 -21.51 -16.33
C GLY A 78 -13.71 -20.89 -17.50
N ALA A 79 -13.47 -19.57 -17.44
CA ALA A 79 -12.76 -18.88 -18.50
C ALA A 79 -11.29 -19.32 -18.59
N ALA A 80 -10.62 -19.48 -17.45
CA ALA A 80 -9.25 -20.01 -17.41
C ALA A 80 -9.19 -21.43 -18.00
N ARG A 81 -10.19 -22.29 -17.73
CA ARG A 81 -10.27 -23.64 -18.31
C ARG A 81 -10.50 -23.61 -19.83
N GLU A 82 -11.35 -22.73 -20.33
CA GLU A 82 -11.59 -22.58 -21.77
C GLU A 82 -10.36 -22.01 -22.50
N MET A 83 -9.64 -21.07 -21.87
CA MET A 83 -8.37 -20.55 -22.39
C MET A 83 -7.30 -21.65 -22.48
N ILE A 84 -7.24 -22.55 -21.48
CA ILE A 84 -6.34 -23.72 -21.52
C ILE A 84 -6.72 -24.64 -22.67
N SER A 85 -8.01 -24.98 -22.83
CA SER A 85 -8.44 -25.94 -23.85
C SER A 85 -8.29 -25.41 -25.28
N ARG A 86 -8.49 -24.09 -25.48
CA ARG A 86 -8.29 -23.41 -26.77
C ARG A 86 -6.82 -23.09 -27.06
N ASN A 87 -5.95 -23.19 -26.05
CA ASN A 87 -4.57 -22.74 -26.09
C ASN A 87 -4.42 -21.26 -26.51
N ASP A 88 -5.42 -20.44 -26.16
CA ASP A 88 -5.47 -19.00 -26.42
C ASP A 88 -5.46 -18.26 -25.08
N TRP A 89 -4.37 -17.56 -24.81
CA TRP A 89 -4.14 -16.87 -23.54
C TRP A 89 -4.53 -15.39 -23.60
N LEU A 90 -4.92 -14.90 -24.77
CA LEU A 90 -5.19 -13.47 -24.99
C LEU A 90 -6.67 -13.15 -24.77
N VAL A 91 -7.56 -13.99 -25.33
CA VAL A 91 -9.00 -13.73 -25.31
C VAL A 91 -9.70 -14.67 -24.32
N PRO A 92 -10.03 -14.21 -23.09
CA PRO A 92 -10.84 -15.00 -22.18
C PRO A 92 -12.23 -15.23 -22.75
N THR A 93 -12.64 -16.48 -22.85
CA THR A 93 -14.02 -16.87 -23.21
C THR A 93 -14.64 -17.70 -22.10
N GLN A 94 -15.94 -17.53 -21.88
CA GLN A 94 -16.72 -18.37 -20.99
C GLN A 94 -17.97 -18.83 -21.73
N ASN A 95 -18.20 -20.14 -21.80
CA ASN A 95 -19.25 -20.73 -22.62
C ASN A 95 -19.17 -20.24 -24.08
N SER A 96 -17.95 -20.14 -24.61
CA SER A 96 -17.68 -19.64 -25.98
C SER A 96 -18.01 -18.16 -26.23
N ILE A 97 -18.32 -17.39 -25.19
CA ILE A 97 -18.59 -15.94 -25.28
C ILE A 97 -17.36 -15.16 -24.80
N PRO A 98 -16.78 -14.24 -25.60
CA PRO A 98 -15.66 -13.40 -25.18
C PRO A 98 -15.99 -12.49 -23.99
N ARG A 99 -15.09 -12.45 -22.99
CA ARG A 99 -15.23 -11.67 -21.76
C ARG A 99 -14.10 -10.66 -21.56
N LEU A 100 -14.11 -9.59 -22.35
CA LEU A 100 -13.08 -8.54 -22.31
C LEU A 100 -13.34 -7.46 -21.24
N ARG A 101 -13.95 -7.83 -20.10
CA ARG A 101 -14.26 -6.87 -19.01
C ARG A 101 -13.08 -6.63 -18.07
N LYS A 102 -12.18 -7.60 -17.95
CA LYS A 102 -11.05 -7.57 -17.01
C LYS A 102 -9.75 -7.87 -17.77
N PRO A 103 -8.64 -7.21 -17.40
CA PRO A 103 -7.32 -7.52 -17.91
C PRO A 103 -6.89 -8.99 -17.70
N PRO A 104 -5.90 -9.49 -18.46
CA PRO A 104 -5.62 -10.92 -18.55
C PRO A 104 -4.80 -11.50 -17.38
N LEU A 105 -4.16 -10.69 -16.54
CA LEU A 105 -3.19 -11.19 -15.53
C LEU A 105 -3.82 -12.19 -14.55
N ALA A 106 -5.06 -11.94 -14.12
CA ALA A 106 -5.77 -12.83 -13.22
C ALA A 106 -5.95 -14.23 -13.84
N TYR A 107 -6.35 -14.27 -15.12
CA TYR A 107 -6.48 -15.52 -15.87
C TYR A 107 -5.14 -16.21 -16.07
N TRP A 108 -4.06 -15.47 -16.34
CA TRP A 108 -2.73 -16.07 -16.49
C TRP A 108 -2.23 -16.74 -15.21
N MET A 109 -2.40 -16.07 -14.06
CA MET A 109 -2.03 -16.65 -12.77
C MET A 109 -2.84 -17.93 -12.47
N GLU A 110 -4.13 -17.91 -12.79
CA GLU A 110 -5.00 -19.07 -12.65
C GLU A 110 -4.63 -20.22 -13.60
N ILE A 111 -4.37 -19.92 -14.87
CA ILE A 111 -3.93 -20.91 -15.87
C ILE A 111 -2.64 -21.60 -15.42
N LEU A 112 -1.66 -20.84 -14.92
CA LEU A 112 -0.40 -21.39 -14.43
C LEU A 112 -0.61 -22.34 -13.25
N SER A 113 -1.51 -21.98 -12.33
CA SER A 113 -1.84 -22.81 -11.18
C SER A 113 -2.58 -24.09 -11.59
N LEU A 114 -3.60 -23.97 -12.45
CA LEU A 114 -4.36 -25.11 -12.97
C LEU A 114 -3.49 -26.09 -13.78
N ARG A 115 -2.49 -25.57 -14.52
CA ARG A 115 -1.52 -26.43 -15.24
C ARG A 115 -0.55 -27.13 -14.30
N SER A 116 -0.19 -26.51 -13.17
CA SER A 116 0.80 -27.05 -12.23
C SER A 116 0.21 -28.05 -11.24
N PHE A 117 -1.01 -27.79 -10.73
CA PHE A 117 -1.66 -28.55 -9.66
C PHE A 117 -2.90 -29.34 -10.12
N GLY A 118 -3.26 -29.23 -11.41
CA GLY A 118 -4.42 -29.89 -11.99
C GLY A 118 -5.72 -29.08 -11.87
N GLN A 119 -6.79 -29.60 -12.48
CA GLN A 119 -8.10 -28.95 -12.49
C GLN A 119 -8.89 -29.30 -11.22
N ASN A 120 -8.62 -28.56 -10.14
CA ASN A 120 -9.35 -28.67 -8.88
C ASN A 120 -9.60 -27.27 -8.27
N GLU A 121 -10.48 -27.19 -7.29
CA GLU A 121 -10.87 -25.93 -6.64
C GLU A 121 -9.70 -25.27 -5.91
N PHE A 122 -8.82 -26.08 -5.32
CA PHE A 122 -7.63 -25.60 -4.63
C PHE A 122 -6.68 -24.89 -5.59
N ALA A 123 -6.39 -25.48 -6.75
CA ALA A 123 -5.54 -24.91 -7.78
C ALA A 123 -6.12 -23.62 -8.36
N ALA A 124 -7.44 -23.53 -8.50
CA ALA A 124 -8.09 -22.30 -8.95
C ALA A 124 -7.93 -21.14 -7.94
N ARG A 125 -7.97 -21.43 -6.63
CA ARG A 125 -7.85 -20.40 -5.56
C ARG A 125 -6.43 -20.11 -5.11
N LEU A 126 -5.50 -21.04 -5.35
CA LEU A 126 -4.10 -20.90 -4.93
C LEU A 126 -3.47 -19.54 -5.31
N PRO A 127 -3.64 -19.00 -6.53
CA PRO A 127 -3.08 -17.68 -6.87
C PRO A 127 -3.59 -16.55 -6.00
N VAL A 128 -4.89 -16.56 -5.69
CA VAL A 128 -5.54 -15.51 -4.89
C VAL A 128 -5.12 -15.62 -3.43
N CYS A 129 -4.97 -16.86 -2.93
CA CYS A 129 -4.41 -17.13 -1.62
C CYS A 129 -2.98 -16.60 -1.50
N LEU A 130 -2.10 -16.95 -2.46
CA LEU A 130 -0.73 -16.46 -2.49
C LEU A 130 -0.66 -14.93 -2.59
N ALA A 131 -1.50 -14.31 -3.42
CA ALA A 131 -1.60 -12.86 -3.52
C ALA A 131 -2.03 -12.21 -2.21
N THR A 132 -2.95 -12.83 -1.46
CA THR A 132 -3.40 -12.35 -0.15
C THR A 132 -2.26 -12.40 0.88
N PHE A 133 -1.48 -13.48 0.91
CA PHE A 133 -0.29 -13.56 1.77
C PHE A 133 0.78 -12.54 1.38
N ALA A 134 1.05 -12.39 0.09
CA ALA A 134 1.96 -11.38 -0.41
C ALA A 134 1.51 -9.97 0.01
N TRP A 135 0.20 -9.72 0.04
CA TRP A 135 -0.37 -8.47 0.51
C TRP A 135 -0.10 -8.22 2.01
N PHE A 136 -0.24 -9.25 2.85
CA PHE A 136 0.10 -9.14 4.28
C PHE A 136 1.59 -8.82 4.48
N ILE A 137 2.47 -9.46 3.72
CA ILE A 137 3.92 -9.20 3.77
C ILE A 137 4.23 -7.76 3.30
N ALA A 138 3.63 -7.31 2.20
CA ALA A 138 3.82 -5.95 1.71
C ALA A 138 3.34 -4.90 2.73
N THR A 139 2.24 -5.20 3.44
CA THR A 139 1.70 -4.33 4.50
C THR A 139 2.65 -4.27 5.70
N ALA A 140 3.19 -5.41 6.14
CA ALA A 140 4.21 -5.46 7.18
C ALA A 140 5.46 -4.65 6.76
N GLY A 141 5.93 -4.83 5.52
CA GLY A 141 7.07 -4.11 4.96
C GLY A 141 6.86 -2.60 4.95
N LEU A 142 5.71 -2.14 4.45
CA LEU A 142 5.34 -0.72 4.45
C LEU A 142 5.28 -0.16 5.89
N ALA A 143 4.61 -0.86 6.80
CA ALA A 143 4.48 -0.44 8.19
C ALA A 143 5.84 -0.38 8.90
N TYR A 144 6.74 -1.33 8.61
CA TYR A 144 8.11 -1.31 9.13
C TYR A 144 8.90 -0.12 8.60
N GLU A 145 8.76 0.20 7.30
CA GLU A 145 9.41 1.38 6.77
C GLU A 145 8.90 2.64 7.48
N CYS A 146 7.58 2.82 7.62
CA CYS A 146 7.02 4.00 8.28
C CYS A 146 7.42 4.14 9.76
N THR A 147 7.35 3.04 10.54
CA THR A 147 7.47 3.09 12.01
C THR A 147 8.83 2.67 12.57
N ARG A 148 9.59 1.89 11.81
CA ARG A 148 10.84 1.22 12.22
C ARG A 148 10.70 0.30 13.44
N ASP A 149 9.48 -0.08 13.76
CA ASP A 149 9.17 -1.05 14.81
C ASP A 149 8.66 -2.37 14.20
N LYS A 150 9.31 -3.47 14.57
CA LYS A 150 8.96 -4.83 14.13
C LYS A 150 7.63 -5.28 14.72
N LEU A 151 7.31 -4.86 15.93
CA LEU A 151 6.07 -5.26 16.59
C LEU A 151 4.89 -4.59 15.90
N THR A 152 4.96 -3.27 15.70
CA THR A 152 3.95 -2.51 14.94
C THR A 152 3.79 -3.05 13.51
N SER A 153 4.89 -3.36 12.82
CA SER A 153 4.86 -3.99 11.49
C SER A 153 4.07 -5.30 11.46
N LEU A 154 4.36 -6.22 12.39
CA LEU A 154 3.67 -7.50 12.49
C LEU A 154 2.20 -7.32 12.88
N ALA A 155 1.92 -6.43 13.84
CA ALA A 155 0.57 -6.10 14.27
C ALA A 155 -0.28 -5.54 13.13
N SER A 156 0.24 -4.61 12.31
CA SER A 156 -0.48 -4.07 11.14
C SER A 156 -0.88 -5.17 10.16
N SER A 157 0.01 -6.13 9.89
CA SER A 157 -0.30 -7.25 8.99
C SER A 157 -1.35 -8.20 9.57
N LEU A 158 -1.33 -8.44 10.89
CA LEU A 158 -2.31 -9.28 11.58
C LEU A 158 -3.70 -8.63 11.66
N ILE A 159 -3.75 -7.31 11.83
CA ILE A 159 -5.01 -6.55 11.75
C ILE A 159 -5.61 -6.74 10.34
N LEU A 160 -4.79 -6.61 9.30
CA LEU A 160 -5.26 -6.85 7.93
C LEU A 160 -5.69 -8.31 7.71
N ALA A 161 -4.98 -9.27 8.29
CA ALA A 161 -5.30 -10.70 8.16
C ALA A 161 -6.55 -11.15 8.93
N THR A 162 -6.93 -10.43 9.99
CA THR A 162 -8.15 -10.73 10.77
C THR A 162 -9.37 -9.98 10.24
N PHE A 163 -9.20 -9.03 9.32
CA PHE A 163 -10.31 -8.33 8.70
C PHE A 163 -11.16 -9.29 7.85
N PHE A 164 -12.48 -9.30 8.08
CA PHE A 164 -13.38 -10.21 7.39
C PHE A 164 -13.31 -10.10 5.85
N GLY A 165 -13.09 -8.89 5.33
CA GLY A 165 -12.99 -8.66 3.89
C GLY A 165 -11.81 -9.37 3.24
N THR A 166 -10.63 -9.39 3.88
CA THR A 166 -9.44 -10.07 3.33
C THR A 166 -9.58 -11.58 3.38
N PHE A 167 -10.23 -12.10 4.43
CA PHE A 167 -10.61 -13.51 4.50
C PHE A 167 -11.53 -13.90 3.34
N GLN A 168 -12.56 -13.09 3.06
CA GLN A 168 -13.47 -13.33 1.94
C GLN A 168 -12.73 -13.29 0.59
N PHE A 169 -11.86 -12.30 0.38
CA PHE A 169 -11.12 -12.19 -0.88
C PHE A 169 -10.13 -13.34 -1.10
N CYS A 170 -9.64 -14.01 -0.06
CA CYS A 170 -8.83 -15.21 -0.22
C CYS A 170 -9.62 -16.40 -0.80
N HIS A 171 -10.95 -16.41 -0.64
CA HIS A 171 -11.82 -17.52 -1.04
C HIS A 171 -12.59 -17.26 -2.34
N LEU A 172 -12.62 -16.01 -2.79
CA LEU A 172 -13.23 -15.61 -4.05
C LEU A 172 -12.17 -15.47 -5.14
N ILE A 173 -12.37 -16.11 -6.28
CA ILE A 173 -11.45 -16.02 -7.43
C ILE A 173 -11.64 -14.65 -8.07
N MET A 174 -10.89 -13.66 -7.57
CA MET A 174 -10.95 -12.30 -8.08
C MET A 174 -9.55 -11.65 -8.12
N PRO A 175 -9.31 -10.68 -9.02
CA PRO A 175 -8.03 -9.96 -9.11
C PRO A 175 -7.70 -9.06 -7.91
N GLU A 176 -8.66 -8.83 -7.00
CA GLU A 176 -8.61 -7.86 -5.91
C GLU A 176 -7.41 -8.06 -4.98
N PRO A 177 -7.10 -9.26 -4.47
CA PRO A 177 -5.89 -9.47 -3.64
C PRO A 177 -4.59 -9.19 -4.37
N ALA A 178 -4.49 -9.60 -5.64
CA ALA A 178 -3.29 -9.34 -6.44
C ALA A 178 -3.12 -7.83 -6.68
N PHE A 179 -4.21 -7.11 -6.96
CA PHE A 179 -4.19 -5.67 -7.09
C PHE A 179 -3.83 -4.96 -5.77
N GLY A 180 -4.39 -5.41 -4.65
CA GLY A 180 -4.08 -4.90 -3.31
C GLY A 180 -2.60 -5.09 -2.97
N PHE A 181 -2.09 -6.30 -3.15
CA PHE A 181 -0.66 -6.60 -3.02
C PHE A 181 0.21 -5.68 -3.86
N LEU A 182 -0.02 -5.59 -5.17
CA LEU A 182 0.83 -4.82 -6.08
C LEU A 182 0.84 -3.32 -5.72
N THR A 183 -0.31 -2.79 -5.30
CA THR A 183 -0.45 -1.40 -4.88
C THR A 183 0.27 -1.14 -3.56
N THR A 184 0.08 -1.98 -2.55
CA THR A 184 0.78 -1.83 -1.26
C THR A 184 2.29 -2.06 -1.40
N PHE A 185 2.70 -3.00 -2.25
CA PHE A 185 4.10 -3.24 -2.59
C PHE A 185 4.72 -2.02 -3.28
N ASN A 186 3.98 -1.37 -4.18
CA ASN A 186 4.43 -0.13 -4.81
C ASN A 186 4.67 0.98 -3.78
N PHE A 187 3.72 1.21 -2.87
CA PHE A 187 3.90 2.18 -1.79
C PHE A 187 5.06 1.84 -0.86
N TRP A 188 5.24 0.57 -0.54
CA TRP A 188 6.39 0.12 0.24
C TRP A 188 7.71 0.49 -0.43
N LEU A 189 7.85 0.23 -1.73
CA LEU A 189 9.04 0.60 -2.50
C LEU A 189 9.23 2.11 -2.57
N LEU A 190 8.16 2.89 -2.78
CA LEU A 190 8.24 4.36 -2.83
C LEU A 190 8.73 4.95 -1.50
N VAL A 191 8.20 4.49 -0.36
CA VAL A 191 8.66 4.94 0.97
C VAL A 191 10.10 4.50 1.24
N ARG A 192 10.49 3.32 0.78
CA ARG A 192 11.88 2.84 0.91
C ARG A 192 12.85 3.65 0.05
N LEU A 193 12.45 3.99 -1.17
CA LEU A 193 13.21 4.82 -2.10
C LEU A 193 13.36 6.26 -1.59
N SER A 194 12.28 6.86 -1.09
CA SER A 194 12.33 8.25 -0.59
C SER A 194 13.33 8.44 0.55
N ARG A 195 13.61 7.38 1.32
CA ARG A 195 14.62 7.38 2.39
C ARG A 195 16.05 7.17 1.92
N LYS A 196 16.23 6.67 0.71
CA LYS A 196 17.56 6.47 0.10
C LYS A 196 18.01 7.67 -0.71
N ILE A 197 17.06 8.40 -1.28
CA ILE A 197 17.33 9.62 -2.04
C ILE A 197 17.73 10.71 -1.02
N PRO A 198 18.90 11.36 -1.19
CA PRO A 198 19.29 12.48 -0.34
C PRO A 198 18.25 13.60 -0.43
N ASP A 199 17.97 14.27 0.69
CA ASP A 199 17.08 15.44 0.69
C ASP A 199 17.56 16.46 -0.34
N MET A 200 16.64 16.94 -1.19
CA MET A 200 16.98 18.03 -2.09
C MET A 200 17.33 19.28 -1.28
N PRO A 201 18.42 19.98 -1.60
CA PRO A 201 18.72 21.25 -0.97
C PRO A 201 17.55 22.22 -1.18
N GLU A 202 17.17 22.96 -0.11
CA GLU A 202 16.04 23.90 -0.16
C GLU A 202 16.14 24.87 -1.35
N ARG A 203 14.98 25.29 -1.87
CA ARG A 203 14.84 26.21 -3.04
C ARG A 203 15.68 27.50 -2.96
N GLY A 204 16.21 27.88 -1.79
CA GLY A 204 17.10 29.03 -1.59
C GLY A 204 18.61 28.72 -1.52
N SER A 205 19.02 27.45 -1.46
CA SER A 205 20.42 27.02 -1.29
C SER A 205 21.17 26.82 -2.62
N PHE A 206 20.54 27.12 -3.75
CA PHE A 206 21.13 27.03 -5.09
C PHE A 206 22.20 28.09 -5.39
N GLY A 207 22.65 28.84 -4.37
CA GLY A 207 23.72 29.82 -4.48
C GLY A 207 24.97 29.22 -5.15
N ASN A 208 25.19 29.63 -6.40
CA ASN A 208 26.36 29.39 -7.24
C ASN A 208 26.60 27.94 -7.77
N ARG A 209 25.70 26.98 -7.55
CA ARG A 209 25.82 25.64 -8.17
C ARG A 209 25.28 25.65 -9.59
N ARG A 210 26.07 25.20 -10.57
CA ARG A 210 25.58 25.06 -11.95
C ARG A 210 24.53 23.96 -11.99
N THR A 211 23.41 24.22 -12.66
CA THR A 211 22.32 23.26 -12.85
C THR A 211 22.79 21.93 -13.44
N GLY A 212 23.86 21.95 -14.25
CA GLY A 212 24.49 20.75 -14.81
C GLY A 212 25.25 19.89 -13.80
N ASP A 213 25.85 20.49 -12.77
CA ASP A 213 26.59 19.75 -11.74
C ASP A 213 25.59 19.01 -10.84
N LEU A 214 24.45 19.64 -10.53
CA LEU A 214 23.37 19.02 -9.76
C LEU A 214 22.72 17.85 -10.52
N ALA A 215 22.48 18.01 -11.82
CA ALA A 215 21.94 16.95 -12.67
C ALA A 215 22.90 15.76 -12.80
N ASN A 216 24.22 16.02 -12.86
CA ASN A 216 25.24 14.97 -12.86
C ASN A 216 25.35 14.26 -11.51
N GLU A 217 25.27 14.99 -10.38
CA GLU A 217 25.27 14.39 -9.04
C GLU A 217 24.01 13.54 -8.79
N LEU A 218 22.82 14.08 -9.07
CA LEU A 218 21.55 13.34 -9.00
C LEU A 218 21.54 12.15 -9.96
N GLY A 219 22.08 12.31 -11.17
CA GLY A 219 22.29 11.22 -12.12
C GLY A 219 23.21 10.13 -11.55
N SER A 220 24.34 10.50 -10.97
CA SER A 220 25.32 9.58 -10.40
C SER A 220 24.79 8.82 -9.17
N GLU A 221 23.99 9.49 -8.33
CA GLU A 221 23.32 8.91 -7.16
C GLU A 221 22.16 7.99 -7.60
N ALA A 222 21.34 8.42 -8.57
CA ALA A 222 20.28 7.60 -9.16
C ALA A 222 20.82 6.38 -9.95
N LEU A 223 22.06 6.46 -10.42
CA LEU A 223 22.77 5.35 -11.09
C LEU A 223 23.23 4.25 -10.13
N LYS A 224 23.14 4.44 -8.79
CA LYS A 224 23.42 3.34 -7.86
C LYS A 224 22.51 2.15 -8.19
N PRO A 225 23.05 0.94 -8.40
CA PRO A 225 22.28 -0.20 -8.92
C PRO A 225 21.12 -0.60 -8.01
N SER A 226 21.24 -0.34 -6.70
CA SER A 226 20.19 -0.60 -5.72
C SER A 226 18.98 0.34 -5.84
N ILE A 227 19.19 1.61 -6.23
CA ILE A 227 18.12 2.60 -6.44
C ILE A 227 17.46 2.35 -7.81
N ALA A 228 18.27 2.12 -8.84
CA ALA A 228 17.78 1.80 -10.17
C ALA A 228 16.88 0.54 -10.17
N LEU A 229 17.28 -0.52 -9.46
CA LEU A 229 16.47 -1.74 -9.35
C LEU A 229 15.12 -1.48 -8.67
N GLU A 230 15.10 -0.73 -7.57
CA GLU A 230 13.85 -0.40 -6.88
C GLU A 230 12.93 0.49 -7.73
N LEU A 231 13.49 1.44 -8.48
CA LEU A 231 12.72 2.24 -9.45
C LEU A 231 12.10 1.34 -10.53
N ILE A 232 12.89 0.42 -11.11
CA ILE A 232 12.36 -0.55 -12.08
C ILE A 232 11.24 -1.37 -11.46
N LEU A 233 11.40 -1.84 -10.21
CA LEU A 233 10.37 -2.60 -9.52
C LEU A 233 9.09 -1.78 -9.28
N VAL A 234 9.20 -0.48 -9.00
CA VAL A 234 8.03 0.43 -8.89
C VAL A 234 7.27 0.46 -10.23
N TRP A 235 7.96 0.66 -11.35
CA TRP A 235 7.32 0.67 -12.67
C TRP A 235 6.72 -0.69 -13.05
N VAL A 236 7.44 -1.78 -12.78
CA VAL A 236 6.97 -3.15 -13.03
C VAL A 236 5.74 -3.45 -12.19
N SER A 237 5.71 -3.07 -10.91
CA SER A 237 4.56 -3.30 -10.05
C SER A 237 3.34 -2.47 -10.47
N MET A 238 3.54 -1.23 -10.95
CA MET A 238 2.48 -0.41 -11.55
C MET A 238 1.93 -1.05 -12.82
N ALA A 239 2.80 -1.50 -13.72
CA ALA A 239 2.39 -2.16 -14.96
C ALA A 239 1.59 -3.44 -14.67
N ALA A 240 2.05 -4.26 -13.71
CA ALA A 240 1.33 -5.43 -13.25
C ALA A 240 -0.03 -5.07 -12.62
N ALA A 241 -0.12 -3.99 -11.85
CA ALA A 241 -1.38 -3.53 -11.27
C ALA A 241 -2.38 -3.07 -12.35
N VAL A 242 -1.89 -2.43 -13.42
CA VAL A 242 -2.69 -2.09 -14.60
C VAL A 242 -3.20 -3.36 -15.30
N LEU A 243 -2.36 -4.38 -15.43
CA LEU A 243 -2.75 -5.69 -15.96
C LEU A 243 -3.66 -6.50 -15.02
N CYS A 244 -3.92 -6.06 -13.80
CA CYS A 244 -4.94 -6.63 -12.91
C CYS A 244 -6.30 -5.94 -13.05
N LYS A 245 -6.32 -4.61 -13.01
CA LYS A 245 -7.58 -3.84 -12.81
C LYS A 245 -7.67 -2.54 -13.64
N GLY A 246 -6.82 -2.40 -14.65
CA GLY A 246 -6.79 -1.27 -15.58
C GLY A 246 -6.14 -0.02 -14.98
N ALA A 247 -6.56 1.15 -15.46
CA ALA A 247 -5.92 2.44 -15.14
C ALA A 247 -5.81 2.76 -13.63
N HIS A 248 -6.64 2.15 -12.78
CA HIS A 248 -6.57 2.27 -11.33
C HIS A 248 -5.17 1.98 -10.76
N GLY A 249 -4.43 1.04 -11.35
CA GLY A 249 -3.06 0.71 -10.91
C GLY A 249 -2.05 1.84 -11.13
N LEU A 250 -2.35 2.77 -12.03
CA LEU A 250 -1.54 3.94 -12.30
C LEU A 250 -2.04 5.18 -11.52
N LEU A 251 -3.36 5.35 -11.47
CA LEU A 251 -4.01 6.52 -10.85
C LEU A 251 -3.76 6.62 -9.34
N LEU A 252 -3.77 5.49 -8.62
CA LEU A 252 -3.57 5.51 -7.17
C LEU A 252 -2.17 5.98 -6.75
N PRO A 253 -1.07 5.35 -7.20
CA PRO A 253 0.27 5.79 -6.81
C PRO A 253 0.60 7.18 -7.34
N LEU A 254 0.23 7.51 -8.58
CA LEU A 254 0.47 8.86 -9.13
C LEU A 254 -0.36 9.93 -8.43
N GLY A 255 -1.61 9.65 -8.07
CA GLY A 255 -2.47 10.57 -7.33
C GLY A 255 -1.87 10.91 -5.96
N VAL A 256 -1.35 9.91 -5.25
CA VAL A 256 -0.66 10.12 -3.97
C VAL A 256 0.62 10.95 -4.16
N LEU A 257 1.42 10.66 -5.18
CA LEU A 257 2.63 11.43 -5.48
C LEU A 257 2.31 12.88 -5.87
N LEU A 258 1.24 13.12 -6.61
CA LEU A 258 0.80 14.46 -6.99
C LEU A 258 0.36 15.25 -5.76
N VAL A 259 -0.42 14.64 -4.86
CA VAL A 259 -0.81 15.27 -3.59
C VAL A 259 0.44 15.56 -2.74
N ALA A 260 1.35 14.60 -2.62
CA ALA A 260 2.60 14.76 -1.88
C ALA A 260 3.54 15.82 -2.49
N ALA A 261 3.41 16.15 -3.77
CA ALA A 261 4.18 17.21 -4.41
C ALA A 261 3.57 18.62 -4.22
N ILE A 262 2.30 18.68 -3.81
CA ILE A 262 1.59 19.95 -3.55
C ILE A 262 1.84 20.44 -2.12
N PHE A 263 2.07 19.52 -1.17
CA PHE A 263 2.33 19.81 0.24
C PHE A 263 3.83 19.75 0.56
#